data_AF-A0A8S0W003-F1
#
_entry.id   AF-A0A8S0W003-F1
#
_cell.length_a   1.000
_cell.length_b   1.000
_cell.length_c   1.000
_cell.angle_alpha   90.00
_cell.angle_beta   90.00
_cell.angle_gamma   90.00
#
_symmetry.space_group_name_H-M   'P 1'
#
loop_
_entity.id
_entity.type
_entity.pdbx_description
1 polymer ?
#
loop_
_entity_poly.entity_id
_entity_poly.type
_entity_poly.pdbx_seq_one_letter_code
_entity_poly.pdbx_strand_id
1 'polypeptide(L)'
;MPTHLTVPIYVANSDGSRRPKHITRYTIQDEGTNLCALRDFAAASLDDCGIELPENLLSRLLVLDDPLFSPPAIPMLKDLPHELPDDQRLGWDEWTFSSIRIHEKEGSVVILYESGKRRAEQMADLSEFQQAKKAKLISKSPSEMSKPLNYEAIQKSPSERILDDRPTADEGLPPVPLLYSGFGHFLDIYNGCNDFSELSILDLPRLQVAVEGFAEAMSAFFTDEDARPDAGLPFLNEIFSSRKSQLPSFAHLHAQSFRSLRTDEHNIAAYNAAGTVVVFKNMLTGNRSIPEVEVACYVAQLNARSKEVSTLFDRWRMPYLGITVVEIGHQVTFYAVISVGHQYRLVSLTPTLSCLVASANSDDRKRLRRAFAAALVLDMLIFADICRLLKQLPPTIHPDRWRLPAVTQLRKYPLSESSAENPSDVHLDFQIEHDQRSNPSRLIYIAVSEGQEIVIKFTRSYCPRLHTFCAELGHAPNLLAYERLPGGWFGVAMAYIPFARHLSDCKADAAERLRWGNQLSEVMNRFHEAGLVHGDLRDSNIVVDGEGRVLLLDFDWGGLDGEATYPTWSLNPQLLEGRTRHDFIIRKEDDKRILEYTLSLTSDDR
;
A
#
# COMPACT_ATOMS: atom_id res chain seq x y z
N MET A 1 55.64 -2.30 -26.46
CA MET A 1 54.43 -3.14 -26.31
C MET A 1 53.98 -2.96 -24.86
N PRO A 2 52.77 -2.47 -24.56
CA PRO A 2 52.30 -2.40 -23.18
C PRO A 2 52.17 -3.82 -22.62
N THR A 3 52.72 -4.05 -21.42
CA THR A 3 52.67 -5.35 -20.75
C THR A 3 51.40 -5.42 -19.91
N HIS A 4 50.52 -6.38 -20.19
CA HIS A 4 49.26 -6.54 -19.46
C HIS A 4 49.41 -7.58 -18.34
N LEU A 5 49.15 -7.19 -17.09
CA LEU A 5 49.12 -8.12 -15.96
C LEU A 5 47.66 -8.49 -15.65
N THR A 6 47.32 -9.78 -15.76
CA THR A 6 45.99 -10.30 -15.42
C THR A 6 46.09 -11.22 -14.20
N VAL A 7 45.50 -10.81 -13.07
CA VAL A 7 45.45 -11.65 -11.86
C VAL A 7 44.01 -12.13 -11.66
N PRO A 8 43.73 -13.44 -11.79
CA PRO A 8 42.39 -13.96 -11.56
C PRO A 8 42.12 -14.11 -10.05
N ILE A 9 41.05 -13.49 -9.56
CA ILE A 9 40.58 -13.67 -8.17
C ILE A 9 39.34 -14.58 -8.20
N TYR A 10 39.39 -15.68 -7.44
CA TYR A 10 38.29 -16.63 -7.34
C TYR A 10 37.51 -16.42 -6.04
N VAL A 11 36.19 -16.28 -6.15
CA VAL A 11 35.28 -16.21 -4.99
C VAL A 11 34.57 -17.56 -4.86
N ALA A 12 34.67 -18.18 -3.69
CA ALA A 12 33.95 -19.42 -3.37
C ALA A 12 32.67 -19.11 -2.59
N ASN A 13 31.56 -19.75 -2.94
CA ASN A 13 30.35 -19.72 -2.14
C ASN A 13 30.48 -20.65 -0.92
N SER A 14 29.61 -20.48 0.08
CA SER A 14 29.56 -21.32 1.30
C SER A 14 29.29 -22.81 1.05
N ASP A 15 28.86 -23.19 -0.16
CA ASP A 15 28.64 -24.57 -0.61
C ASP A 15 29.84 -25.19 -1.36
N GLY A 16 30.98 -24.48 -1.45
CA GLY A 16 32.19 -24.96 -2.11
C GLY A 16 32.18 -24.89 -3.64
N SER A 17 31.11 -24.36 -4.26
CA SER A 17 31.08 -24.15 -5.70
C SER A 17 31.95 -22.95 -6.11
N ARG A 18 32.93 -23.19 -7.00
CA ARG A 18 33.80 -22.16 -7.59
C ARG A 18 33.13 -21.63 -8.88
N ARG A 19 32.74 -20.36 -8.92
CA ARG A 19 32.40 -19.66 -10.18
C ARG A 19 33.24 -18.39 -10.30
N PRO A 20 33.83 -18.09 -11.47
CA PRO A 20 34.52 -16.83 -11.69
C PRO A 20 33.46 -15.72 -11.71
N LYS A 21 33.52 -14.78 -10.75
CA LYS A 21 32.62 -13.62 -10.75
C LYS A 21 33.31 -12.30 -11.09
N HIS A 22 34.63 -12.18 -10.97
CA HIS A 22 35.36 -11.02 -11.46
C HIS A 22 36.79 -11.37 -11.91
N ILE A 23 37.12 -11.01 -13.15
CA ILE A 23 38.51 -10.90 -13.63
C ILE A 23 38.79 -9.40 -13.67
N THR A 24 39.55 -8.87 -12.70
CA THR A 24 40.00 -7.48 -12.75
C THR A 24 41.28 -7.44 -13.58
N ARG A 25 41.22 -6.75 -14.74
CA ARG A 25 42.39 -6.52 -15.61
C ARG A 25 43.04 -5.21 -15.22
N TYR A 26 44.32 -5.23 -14.86
CA TYR A 26 45.11 -4.02 -14.68
C TYR A 26 45.88 -3.74 -15.97
N THR A 27 45.73 -2.52 -16.50
CA THR A 27 46.53 -2.06 -17.65
C THR A 27 47.44 -0.97 -17.16
N ILE A 28 48.75 -1.22 -17.15
CA ILE A 28 49.75 -0.24 -16.74
C ILE A 28 50.47 0.21 -18.01
N GLN A 29 50.33 1.49 -18.36
CA GLN A 29 51.09 2.11 -19.44
C GLN A 29 52.28 2.83 -18.81
N ASP A 30 53.46 2.20 -18.83
CA ASP A 30 54.70 2.92 -18.61
C ASP A 30 55.84 2.30 -19.43
N GLU A 31 56.45 3.10 -20.30
CA GLU A 31 57.57 2.70 -21.14
C GLU A 31 58.88 2.92 -20.37
N GLY A 32 59.28 1.93 -19.56
CA GLY A 32 60.67 1.87 -19.11
C GLY A 32 60.95 1.45 -17.66
N THR A 33 60.02 0.82 -16.95
CA THR A 33 60.25 0.49 -15.53
C THR A 33 60.38 -1.03 -15.29
N ASN A 34 61.46 -1.39 -14.57
CA ASN A 34 61.98 -2.73 -14.29
C ASN A 34 60.95 -3.61 -13.56
N LEU A 35 60.82 -4.89 -13.95
CA LEU A 35 59.83 -5.87 -13.42
C LEU A 35 59.78 -5.96 -11.88
N CYS A 36 60.88 -5.64 -11.19
CA CYS A 36 60.91 -5.57 -9.72
C CYS A 36 60.04 -4.43 -9.15
N ALA A 37 59.96 -3.27 -9.81
CA ALA A 37 59.17 -2.13 -9.32
C ALA A 37 57.65 -2.37 -9.43
N LEU A 38 57.22 -3.11 -10.45
CA LEU A 38 55.82 -3.54 -10.62
C LEU A 38 55.39 -4.55 -9.54
N ARG A 39 56.32 -5.41 -9.11
CA ARG A 39 56.11 -6.36 -8.01
C ARG A 39 55.96 -5.63 -6.67
N ASP A 40 56.81 -4.66 -6.42
CA ASP A 40 56.81 -3.90 -5.17
C ASP A 40 55.59 -2.96 -5.06
N PHE A 41 55.09 -2.43 -6.19
CA PHE A 41 53.83 -1.66 -6.25
C PHE A 41 52.58 -2.51 -5.98
N ALA A 42 52.53 -3.73 -6.52
CA ALA A 42 51.44 -4.68 -6.25
C ALA A 42 51.45 -5.17 -4.80
N ALA A 43 52.64 -5.35 -4.20
CA ALA A 43 52.78 -5.67 -2.78
C ALA A 43 52.33 -4.50 -1.88
N ALA A 44 52.77 -3.27 -2.17
CA ALA A 44 52.37 -2.08 -1.42
C ALA A 44 50.85 -1.81 -1.48
N SER A 45 50.21 -2.04 -2.62
CA SER A 45 48.76 -1.87 -2.78
C SER A 45 47.94 -2.92 -2.00
N LEU A 46 48.54 -4.09 -1.70
CA LEU A 46 47.91 -5.15 -0.89
C LEU A 46 48.17 -4.93 0.61
N ASP A 47 49.32 -4.37 0.97
CA ASP A 47 49.63 -3.92 2.34
C ASP A 47 48.75 -2.72 2.77
N ASP A 48 48.48 -1.76 1.87
CA ASP A 48 47.52 -0.66 2.12
C ASP A 48 46.07 -1.17 2.32
N CYS A 49 45.77 -2.39 1.88
CA CYS A 49 44.51 -3.11 2.15
C CYS A 49 44.59 -4.02 3.40
N GLY A 50 45.71 -4.03 4.13
CA GLY A 50 45.93 -4.80 5.35
C GLY A 50 46.27 -6.28 5.15
N ILE A 51 46.85 -6.67 4.00
CA ILE A 51 47.12 -8.06 3.63
C ILE A 51 48.63 -8.32 3.45
N GLU A 52 49.28 -8.92 4.46
CA GLU A 52 50.69 -9.39 4.35
C GLU A 52 50.78 -10.71 3.56
N LEU A 53 51.59 -10.75 2.50
CA LEU A 53 51.89 -11.96 1.72
C LEU A 53 53.25 -12.58 2.13
N PRO A 54 53.35 -13.90 2.36
CA PRO A 54 54.63 -14.53 2.68
C PRO A 54 55.59 -14.53 1.47
N GLU A 55 56.89 -14.27 1.71
CA GLU A 55 57.93 -14.01 0.70
C GLU A 55 58.04 -15.07 -0.41
N ASN A 56 57.65 -16.31 -0.12
CA ASN A 56 57.68 -17.42 -1.07
C ASN A 56 56.63 -17.31 -2.20
N LEU A 57 55.52 -16.59 -2.01
CA LEU A 57 54.45 -16.39 -3.01
C LEU A 57 54.72 -15.23 -3.97
N LEU A 58 55.48 -14.21 -3.54
CA LEU A 58 55.93 -13.08 -4.38
C LEU A 58 56.77 -13.53 -5.59
N SER A 59 57.42 -14.69 -5.48
CA SER A 59 58.25 -15.27 -6.54
C SER A 59 57.46 -15.91 -7.71
N ARG A 60 56.12 -16.07 -7.59
CA ARG A 60 55.29 -16.84 -8.54
C ARG A 60 54.29 -16.01 -9.34
N LEU A 61 54.35 -14.68 -9.27
CA LEU A 61 53.60 -13.77 -10.14
C LEU A 61 54.11 -13.89 -11.59
N LEU A 62 53.39 -14.65 -12.42
CA LEU A 62 53.70 -14.81 -13.84
C LEU A 62 53.07 -13.68 -14.66
N VAL A 63 53.91 -12.97 -15.43
CA VAL A 63 53.50 -12.04 -16.48
C VAL A 63 53.15 -12.86 -17.72
N LEU A 64 51.91 -12.75 -18.21
CA LEU A 64 51.46 -13.42 -19.43
C LEU A 64 51.50 -12.43 -20.60
N ASP A 65 52.33 -12.68 -21.61
CA ASP A 65 52.21 -12.07 -22.94
C ASP A 65 51.18 -12.87 -23.75
N ASP A 66 50.12 -12.24 -24.24
CA ASP A 66 49.11 -12.89 -25.10
C ASP A 66 48.92 -12.10 -26.43
N PRO A 67 49.20 -12.69 -27.60
CA PRO A 67 49.21 -11.99 -28.89
C PRO A 67 47.88 -12.07 -29.67
N LEU A 68 46.75 -12.39 -29.05
CA LEU A 68 45.47 -12.56 -29.74
C LEU A 68 44.41 -11.56 -29.29
N PHE A 69 44.51 -10.28 -29.69
CA PHE A 69 43.36 -9.39 -29.88
C PHE A 69 43.82 -8.04 -30.48
N SER A 70 43.32 -7.68 -31.67
CA SER A 70 43.42 -6.31 -32.19
C SER A 70 42.25 -5.48 -31.63
N PRO A 71 42.48 -4.30 -31.01
CA PRO A 71 41.39 -3.46 -30.53
C PRO A 71 40.76 -2.65 -31.67
N PRO A 72 39.44 -2.33 -31.62
CA PRO A 72 38.87 -1.27 -32.44
C PRO A 72 39.42 0.09 -31.99
N ALA A 73 39.65 1.00 -32.94
CA ALA A 73 40.18 2.33 -32.70
C ALA A 73 39.26 3.13 -31.75
N ILE A 74 39.79 3.53 -30.60
CA ILE A 74 39.19 4.53 -29.71
C ILE A 74 39.71 5.90 -30.19
N PRO A 75 38.86 6.91 -30.47
CA PRO A 75 39.33 8.25 -30.79
C PRO A 75 40.03 8.85 -29.57
N MET A 76 41.18 9.48 -29.79
CA MET A 76 41.92 10.22 -28.77
C MET A 76 41.01 11.24 -28.07
N LEU A 77 40.65 11.00 -26.80
CA LEU A 77 40.35 12.10 -25.88
C LEU A 77 41.68 12.57 -25.30
N LYS A 78 42.20 13.66 -25.87
CA LYS A 78 43.15 14.53 -25.17
C LYS A 78 42.36 15.37 -24.17
N ASP A 79 42.96 15.56 -23.01
CA ASP A 79 42.58 16.48 -21.93
C ASP A 79 41.51 15.98 -20.94
N LEU A 80 41.96 15.23 -19.93
CA LEU A 80 41.32 15.14 -18.61
C LEU A 80 42.28 15.75 -17.58
N PRO A 81 41.84 16.69 -16.72
CA PRO A 81 42.71 17.35 -15.74
C PRO A 81 43.18 16.36 -14.66
N HIS A 82 44.39 16.58 -14.15
CA HIS A 82 44.88 15.98 -12.93
C HIS A 82 43.94 16.40 -11.78
N GLU A 83 43.39 15.42 -11.06
CA GLU A 83 42.41 15.52 -9.95
C GLU A 83 40.93 15.46 -10.37
N LEU A 84 40.31 14.31 -10.04
CA LEU A 84 38.87 14.09 -10.06
C LEU A 84 38.22 14.82 -8.86
N PRO A 85 37.08 15.51 -9.04
CA PRO A 85 36.35 16.13 -7.94
C PRO A 85 35.75 15.09 -6.96
N ASP A 86 35.64 15.48 -5.69
CA ASP A 86 35.29 14.64 -4.53
C ASP A 86 33.91 13.92 -4.63
N ASP A 87 33.06 14.30 -5.59
CA ASP A 87 31.73 13.74 -5.81
C ASP A 87 31.72 12.41 -6.60
N GLN A 88 32.88 11.93 -7.08
CA GLN A 88 33.03 10.58 -7.66
C GLN A 88 33.66 9.54 -6.71
N ARG A 89 33.99 9.90 -5.45
CA ARG A 89 34.35 8.93 -4.39
C ARG A 89 33.11 8.25 -3.81
N LEU A 90 32.32 7.58 -4.64
CA LEU A 90 31.22 6.74 -4.17
C LEU A 90 31.71 5.30 -3.99
N GLY A 91 32.01 4.94 -2.74
CA GLY A 91 31.79 3.58 -2.24
C GLY A 91 32.98 2.62 -2.16
N TRP A 92 34.16 3.08 -1.73
CA TRP A 92 35.29 2.19 -1.41
C TRP A 92 35.57 2.04 0.09
N ASP A 93 34.90 2.81 0.94
CA ASP A 93 35.07 2.71 2.38
C ASP A 93 34.10 1.67 2.98
N GLU A 94 34.66 0.79 3.82
CA GLU A 94 34.00 -0.27 4.61
C GLU A 94 33.86 -1.67 3.99
N TRP A 95 34.98 -2.30 3.67
CA TRP A 95 35.08 -3.77 3.67
C TRP A 95 35.84 -4.21 4.93
N THR A 96 35.17 -4.92 5.85
CA THR A 96 35.84 -5.58 6.98
C THR A 96 35.91 -7.08 6.72
N PHE A 97 37.12 -7.61 6.66
CA PHE A 97 37.41 -9.02 6.38
C PHE A 97 37.44 -9.80 7.69
N SER A 98 36.68 -10.89 7.81
CA SER A 98 36.59 -11.65 9.07
C SER A 98 37.57 -12.82 9.17
N SER A 99 38.06 -13.40 8.06
CA SER A 99 39.25 -14.28 8.06
C SER A 99 39.77 -14.57 6.64
N ILE A 100 41.10 -14.72 6.49
CA ILE A 100 41.76 -15.16 5.27
C ILE A 100 42.39 -16.54 5.55
N ARG A 101 42.10 -17.56 4.72
CA ARG A 101 42.80 -18.86 4.76
C ARG A 101 43.49 -19.12 3.43
N ILE A 102 44.80 -19.35 3.49
CA ILE A 102 45.64 -19.66 2.34
C ILE A 102 45.78 -21.18 2.22
N HIS A 103 45.42 -21.75 1.07
CA HIS A 103 45.63 -23.17 0.78
C HIS A 103 46.80 -23.36 -0.18
N GLU A 104 47.91 -23.92 0.30
CA GLU A 104 49.18 -24.04 -0.44
C GLU A 104 49.17 -25.00 -1.63
N LYS A 105 48.16 -25.86 -1.80
CA LYS A 105 48.23 -26.94 -2.79
C LYS A 105 47.95 -26.55 -4.25
N GLU A 106 47.39 -25.37 -4.53
CA GLU A 106 47.04 -24.98 -5.92
C GLU A 106 47.34 -23.51 -6.29
N GLY A 107 48.08 -22.75 -5.46
CA GLY A 107 48.46 -21.38 -5.80
C GLY A 107 47.28 -20.40 -5.93
N SER A 108 46.17 -20.65 -5.24
CA SER A 108 44.99 -19.78 -5.23
C SER A 108 44.73 -19.22 -3.83
N VAL A 109 44.60 -17.90 -3.71
CA VAL A 109 44.12 -17.23 -2.49
C VAL A 109 42.59 -17.16 -2.55
N VAL A 110 41.91 -17.67 -1.52
CA VAL A 110 40.43 -17.64 -1.41
C VAL A 110 40.04 -16.77 -0.23
N ILE A 111 39.37 -15.66 -0.50
CA ILE A 111 38.82 -14.75 0.51
C ILE A 111 37.35 -15.10 0.69
N LEU A 112 36.95 -15.47 1.91
CA LEU A 112 35.56 -15.80 2.25
C LEU A 112 34.87 -14.59 2.87
N TYR A 113 33.68 -14.25 2.36
CA TYR A 113 32.83 -13.19 2.88
C TYR A 113 31.59 -13.78 3.57
N GLU A 114 31.29 -13.35 4.79
CA GLU A 114 29.97 -13.59 5.40
C GLU A 114 28.99 -12.50 4.97
N SER A 115 28.23 -12.73 3.90
CA SER A 115 27.26 -11.77 3.34
C SER A 115 25.87 -11.79 4.03
N GLY A 116 25.80 -12.19 5.30
CA GLY A 116 24.52 -12.46 5.96
C GLY A 116 23.94 -11.33 6.81
N LYS A 117 24.75 -10.66 7.63
CA LYS A 117 24.22 -9.81 8.72
C LYS A 117 24.21 -8.31 8.44
N ARG A 118 25.30 -7.73 7.90
CA ARG A 118 25.40 -6.26 7.69
C ARG A 118 24.46 -5.69 6.63
N ARG A 119 24.04 -6.47 5.64
CA ARG A 119 23.19 -5.98 4.53
C ARG A 119 21.74 -5.73 4.97
N ALA A 120 21.25 -6.49 5.95
CA ALA A 120 19.94 -6.26 6.55
C ALA A 120 19.95 -5.03 7.46
N GLU A 121 21.04 -4.83 8.21
CA GLU A 121 21.24 -3.65 9.07
C GLU A 121 21.38 -2.36 8.23
N GLN A 122 22.15 -2.36 7.13
CA GLN A 122 22.27 -1.21 6.22
C GLN A 122 20.98 -0.89 5.42
N MET A 123 20.05 -1.85 5.29
CA MET A 123 18.77 -1.60 4.62
C MET A 123 17.75 -0.90 5.53
N ALA A 124 17.88 -1.06 6.85
CA ALA A 124 16.99 -0.43 7.83
C ALA A 124 17.20 1.09 7.94
N ASP A 125 18.40 1.60 7.62
CA ASP A 125 18.75 3.02 7.66
C ASP A 125 18.40 3.80 6.37
N LEU A 126 17.86 3.12 5.35
CA LEU A 126 17.46 3.75 4.08
C LEU A 126 16.04 4.32 4.17
N SER A 127 15.81 5.49 3.57
CA SER A 127 14.45 6.02 3.43
C SER A 127 13.55 5.06 2.63
N GLU A 128 12.23 5.13 2.85
CA GLU A 128 11.26 4.25 2.17
C GLU A 128 11.41 4.35 0.64
N PHE A 129 11.66 5.55 0.12
CA PHE A 129 11.96 5.75 -1.30
C PHE A 129 13.20 4.99 -1.79
N GLN A 130 14.29 4.98 -1.01
CA GLN A 130 15.52 4.27 -1.38
C GLN A 130 15.35 2.75 -1.30
N GLN A 131 14.56 2.26 -0.34
CA GLN A 131 14.19 0.86 -0.26
C GLN A 131 13.30 0.46 -1.46
N ALA A 132 12.31 1.27 -1.80
CA ALA A 132 11.43 1.05 -2.95
C ALA A 132 12.23 0.96 -4.26
N LYS A 133 13.21 1.84 -4.47
CA LYS A 133 14.11 1.83 -5.64
C LYS A 133 14.89 0.53 -5.83
N LYS A 134 15.20 -0.15 -4.73
CA LYS A 134 15.97 -1.41 -4.74
C LYS A 134 15.08 -2.65 -4.85
N ALA A 135 13.76 -2.49 -4.79
CA ALA A 135 12.81 -3.60 -4.83
C ALA A 135 12.84 -4.34 -6.18
N LYS A 136 12.60 -5.65 -6.14
CA LYS A 136 12.53 -6.50 -7.34
C LYS A 136 11.46 -6.09 -8.34
N LEU A 137 10.42 -5.38 -7.91
CA LEU A 137 9.40 -4.79 -8.79
C LEU A 137 9.99 -3.84 -9.85
N ILE A 138 11.14 -3.25 -9.57
CA ILE A 138 11.76 -2.23 -10.43
C ILE A 138 12.92 -2.81 -11.25
N SER A 139 13.60 -3.84 -10.73
CA SER A 139 14.80 -4.40 -11.36
C SER A 139 14.50 -5.27 -12.60
N LYS A 140 13.26 -5.78 -12.73
CA LYS A 140 12.80 -6.56 -13.88
C LYS A 140 11.78 -5.77 -14.71
N SER A 141 11.60 -6.16 -15.97
CA SER A 141 10.51 -5.59 -16.78
C SER A 141 9.13 -5.98 -16.21
N PRO A 142 8.11 -5.11 -16.29
CA PRO A 142 6.77 -5.40 -15.75
C PRO A 142 6.18 -6.71 -16.28
N SER A 143 6.34 -7.00 -17.57
CA SER A 143 5.86 -8.23 -18.22
C SER A 143 6.60 -9.49 -17.81
N GLU A 144 7.86 -9.38 -17.38
CA GLU A 144 8.59 -10.51 -16.81
C GLU A 144 8.20 -10.73 -15.34
N MET A 145 8.14 -9.65 -14.55
CA MET A 145 7.86 -9.73 -13.11
C MET A 145 6.45 -10.27 -12.82
N SER A 146 5.49 -9.93 -13.67
CA SER A 146 4.10 -10.39 -13.61
C SER A 146 3.87 -11.84 -14.08
N LYS A 147 4.92 -12.56 -14.51
CA LYS A 147 4.79 -14.00 -14.79
C LYS A 147 4.50 -14.76 -13.48
N PRO A 148 3.62 -15.79 -13.49
CA PRO A 148 3.20 -16.48 -12.28
C PRO A 148 4.36 -16.94 -11.37
N LEU A 149 5.43 -17.50 -11.93
CA LEU A 149 6.60 -17.95 -11.16
C LEU A 149 7.35 -16.81 -10.46
N ASN A 150 7.49 -15.66 -11.12
CA ASN A 150 8.18 -14.50 -10.55
C ASN A 150 7.29 -13.82 -9.49
N TYR A 151 5.98 -13.69 -9.78
CA TYR A 151 5.01 -13.16 -8.82
C TYR A 151 4.91 -14.05 -7.56
N GLU A 152 4.85 -15.37 -7.72
CA GLU A 152 4.86 -16.29 -6.57
C GLU A 152 6.15 -16.15 -5.76
N ALA A 153 7.29 -15.97 -6.43
CA ALA A 153 8.58 -15.76 -5.75
C ALA A 153 8.63 -14.44 -4.96
N ILE A 154 8.05 -13.35 -5.46
CA ILE A 154 8.03 -12.07 -4.72
C ILE A 154 7.05 -12.08 -3.56
N GLN A 155 5.91 -12.77 -3.70
CA GLN A 155 4.91 -12.90 -2.64
C GLN A 155 5.44 -13.65 -1.41
N LYS A 156 6.49 -14.48 -1.57
CA LYS A 156 7.20 -15.14 -0.46
C LYS A 156 8.10 -14.21 0.36
N SER A 157 8.36 -12.99 -0.12
CA SER A 157 9.24 -12.02 0.53
C SER A 157 8.40 -11.01 1.33
N PRO A 158 8.45 -10.99 2.68
CA PRO A 158 7.61 -10.10 3.48
C PRO A 158 7.77 -8.61 3.18
N SER A 159 8.99 -8.17 2.83
CA SER A 159 9.32 -6.78 2.53
C SER A 159 9.14 -6.40 1.05
N GLU A 160 9.12 -7.37 0.13
CA GLU A 160 9.02 -7.07 -1.31
C GLU A 160 7.67 -7.43 -1.91
N ARG A 161 6.83 -8.19 -1.19
CA ARG A 161 5.53 -8.61 -1.71
C ARG A 161 4.61 -7.43 -2.05
N ILE A 162 3.76 -7.64 -3.04
CA ILE A 162 2.63 -6.75 -3.33
C ILE A 162 1.54 -7.08 -2.32
N LEU A 163 0.98 -6.04 -1.69
CA LEU A 163 -0.08 -6.15 -0.70
C LEU A 163 -1.43 -6.23 -1.44
N ASP A 164 -1.75 -7.40 -1.97
CA ASP A 164 -2.95 -7.67 -2.77
C ASP A 164 -3.85 -8.77 -2.18
N ASP A 165 -3.74 -8.98 -0.85
CA ASP A 165 -4.53 -9.95 -0.09
C ASP A 165 -4.38 -11.41 -0.58
N ARG A 166 -3.28 -11.72 -1.29
CA ARG A 166 -2.90 -13.05 -1.79
C ARG A 166 -1.58 -13.53 -1.17
N PRO A 167 -1.46 -14.80 -0.75
CA PRO A 167 -2.50 -15.85 -0.74
C PRO A 167 -3.54 -15.71 0.38
N THR A 168 -3.25 -14.89 1.39
CA THR A 168 -4.12 -14.57 2.50
C THR A 168 -4.25 -13.06 2.63
N ALA A 169 -5.33 -12.60 3.26
CA ALA A 169 -5.55 -11.18 3.53
C ALA A 169 -4.34 -10.54 4.22
N ASP A 170 -3.98 -9.33 3.81
CA ASP A 170 -2.89 -8.59 4.41
C ASP A 170 -3.36 -8.00 5.75
N GLU A 171 -3.11 -8.76 6.82
CA GLU A 171 -3.54 -8.41 8.16
C GLU A 171 -2.99 -7.04 8.58
N GLY A 172 -3.86 -6.25 9.21
CA GLY A 172 -3.46 -4.99 9.80
C GLY A 172 -3.28 -3.83 8.83
N LEU A 173 -3.74 -3.97 7.59
CA LEU A 173 -3.91 -2.85 6.67
C LEU A 173 -5.35 -2.37 6.66
N PRO A 174 -5.60 -1.06 6.82
CA PRO A 174 -6.93 -0.54 6.65
C PRO A 174 -7.35 -0.60 5.17
N PRO A 175 -8.65 -0.71 4.90
CA PRO A 175 -9.21 -0.62 3.56
C PRO A 175 -8.72 0.61 2.80
N VAL A 176 -8.55 0.49 1.47
CA VAL A 176 -8.01 1.58 0.64
C VAL A 176 -8.74 2.93 0.75
N PRO A 177 -10.07 3.01 0.97
CA PRO A 177 -10.75 4.29 1.23
C PRO A 177 -10.27 5.03 2.48
N LEU A 178 -9.75 4.31 3.48
CA LEU A 178 -9.19 4.88 4.71
C LEU A 178 -7.70 5.24 4.56
N LEU A 179 -7.01 4.70 3.54
CA LEU A 179 -5.63 5.08 3.19
C LEU A 179 -5.61 6.31 2.28
N TYR A 180 -6.63 6.46 1.42
CA TYR A 180 -6.85 7.64 0.58
C TYR A 180 -8.35 7.81 0.26
N SER A 181 -8.91 8.95 0.63
CA SER A 181 -10.36 9.25 0.51
C SER A 181 -10.85 9.21 -0.94
N GLY A 182 -10.00 9.54 -1.92
CA GLY A 182 -10.33 9.46 -3.34
C GLY A 182 -10.82 8.08 -3.77
N PHE A 183 -10.28 7.00 -3.21
CA PHE A 183 -10.76 5.64 -3.50
C PHE A 183 -12.17 5.40 -2.91
N GLY A 184 -12.50 6.03 -1.79
CA GLY A 184 -13.85 6.00 -1.25
C GLY A 184 -14.84 6.74 -2.15
N HIS A 185 -14.47 7.93 -2.63
CA HIS A 185 -15.29 8.69 -3.58
C HIS A 185 -15.52 7.91 -4.88
N PHE A 186 -14.49 7.21 -5.37
CA PHE A 186 -14.64 6.31 -6.52
C PHE A 186 -15.74 5.27 -6.27
N LEU A 187 -15.70 4.58 -5.12
CA LEU A 187 -16.68 3.54 -4.78
C LEU A 187 -18.09 4.10 -4.62
N ASP A 188 -18.24 5.29 -4.03
CA ASP A 188 -19.54 5.94 -3.87
C ASP A 188 -20.17 6.28 -5.22
N ILE A 189 -19.40 6.89 -6.13
CA ILE A 189 -19.86 7.24 -7.49
C ILE A 189 -20.19 5.98 -8.29
N TYR A 190 -19.33 4.95 -8.20
CA TYR A 190 -19.56 3.67 -8.87
C TYR A 190 -20.89 3.01 -8.43
N ASN A 191 -21.17 3.04 -7.13
CA ASN A 191 -22.41 2.52 -6.55
C ASN A 191 -23.64 3.41 -6.80
N GLY A 192 -23.48 4.56 -7.47
CA GLY A 192 -24.58 5.44 -7.89
C GLY A 192 -24.92 6.55 -6.90
N CYS A 193 -24.03 6.88 -5.97
CA CYS A 193 -24.15 8.08 -5.16
C CYS A 193 -23.92 9.32 -6.05
N ASN A 194 -24.92 10.20 -6.16
CA ASN A 194 -24.85 11.39 -7.00
C ASN A 194 -24.57 12.68 -6.20
N ASP A 195 -24.45 12.58 -4.87
CA ASP A 195 -24.23 13.71 -3.96
C ASP A 195 -22.76 14.14 -3.96
N PHE A 196 -22.20 14.37 -5.14
CA PHE A 196 -20.80 14.71 -5.31
C PHE A 196 -20.65 15.97 -6.17
N SER A 197 -20.13 17.04 -5.57
CA SER A 197 -19.96 18.34 -6.23
C SER A 197 -19.13 18.24 -7.51
N GLU A 198 -18.16 17.35 -7.54
CA GLU A 198 -17.20 17.15 -8.62
C GLU A 198 -17.83 16.46 -9.84
N LEU A 199 -18.97 15.77 -9.67
CA LEU A 199 -19.74 15.26 -10.82
C LEU A 199 -20.33 16.40 -11.65
N SER A 200 -20.62 17.56 -11.03
CA SER A 200 -21.14 18.73 -11.75
C SER A 200 -20.12 19.34 -12.72
N ILE A 201 -18.84 19.02 -12.53
CA ILE A 201 -17.72 19.48 -13.36
C ILE A 201 -17.64 18.68 -14.67
N LEU A 202 -18.17 17.46 -14.69
CA LEU A 202 -18.04 16.55 -15.82
C LEU A 202 -18.94 16.97 -16.99
N ASP A 203 -18.42 16.79 -18.20
CA ASP A 203 -19.24 16.82 -19.41
C ASP A 203 -19.80 15.40 -19.61
N LEU A 204 -20.91 15.10 -18.91
CA LEU A 204 -21.51 13.75 -18.94
C LEU A 204 -21.91 13.29 -20.35
N PRO A 205 -22.50 14.12 -21.23
CA PRO A 205 -22.75 13.73 -22.62
C PRO A 205 -21.48 13.35 -23.38
N ARG A 206 -20.41 14.16 -23.29
CA ARG A 206 -19.13 13.85 -23.95
C ARG A 206 -18.49 12.57 -23.39
N LEU A 207 -18.49 12.43 -22.07
CA LEU A 207 -17.98 11.26 -21.37
C LEU A 207 -18.71 10.00 -21.84
N GLN A 208 -20.04 10.07 -21.90
CA GLN A 208 -20.87 8.96 -22.33
C GLN A 208 -20.46 8.52 -23.75
N VAL A 209 -20.48 9.43 -24.72
CA VAL A 209 -20.09 9.14 -26.12
C VAL A 209 -18.69 8.51 -26.21
N ALA A 210 -17.73 9.03 -25.44
CA ALA A 210 -16.37 8.48 -25.43
C ALA A 210 -16.31 7.07 -24.83
N VAL A 211 -17.05 6.79 -23.75
CA VAL A 211 -17.17 5.45 -23.17
C VAL A 211 -17.84 4.47 -24.13
N GLU A 212 -18.86 4.88 -24.87
CA GLU A 212 -19.47 4.01 -25.88
C GLU A 212 -18.51 3.69 -27.03
N GLY A 213 -17.80 4.69 -27.56
CA GLY A 213 -16.78 4.48 -28.58
C GLY A 213 -15.65 3.57 -28.10
N PHE A 214 -15.19 3.77 -26.85
CA PHE A 214 -14.21 2.87 -26.22
C PHE A 214 -14.71 1.43 -26.16
N ALA A 215 -15.93 1.22 -25.68
CA ALA A 215 -16.48 -0.12 -25.52
C ALA A 215 -16.72 -0.84 -26.86
N GLU A 216 -17.11 -0.09 -27.90
CA GLU A 216 -17.21 -0.62 -29.26
C GLU A 216 -15.85 -1.03 -29.81
N ALA A 217 -14.83 -0.16 -29.68
CA ALA A 217 -13.46 -0.46 -30.10
C ALA A 217 -12.90 -1.69 -29.37
N MET A 218 -13.13 -1.79 -28.06
CA MET A 218 -12.68 -2.92 -27.22
C MET A 218 -13.44 -4.23 -27.50
N SER A 219 -14.56 -4.18 -28.22
CA SER A 219 -15.29 -5.37 -28.67
C SER A 219 -14.71 -5.97 -29.96
N ALA A 220 -13.78 -5.29 -30.63
CA ALA A 220 -13.16 -5.78 -31.86
C ALA A 220 -12.10 -6.85 -31.59
N PHE A 221 -11.88 -7.73 -32.58
CA PHE A 221 -10.78 -8.69 -32.55
C PHE A 221 -9.49 -8.03 -33.04
N PHE A 222 -8.42 -8.20 -32.28
CA PHE A 222 -7.09 -7.69 -32.62
C PHE A 222 -6.12 -8.85 -32.77
N THR A 223 -5.46 -8.93 -33.91
CA THR A 223 -4.45 -9.96 -34.21
C THR A 223 -3.06 -9.58 -33.72
N ASP A 224 -2.86 -8.29 -33.44
CA ASP A 224 -1.61 -7.70 -32.98
C ASP A 224 -1.77 -7.19 -31.53
N GLU A 225 -0.70 -7.23 -30.74
CA GLU A 225 -0.73 -6.73 -29.36
C GLU A 225 -0.89 -5.20 -29.32
N ASP A 226 -0.41 -4.50 -30.35
CA ASP A 226 -0.34 -3.04 -30.37
C ASP A 226 -1.54 -2.37 -31.04
N ALA A 227 -2.18 -3.06 -31.99
CA ALA A 227 -3.41 -2.57 -32.63
C ALA A 227 -4.55 -2.28 -31.64
N ARG A 228 -4.59 -2.99 -30.49
CA ARG A 228 -5.62 -2.76 -29.46
C ARG A 228 -5.39 -1.47 -28.66
N PRO A 229 -4.21 -1.23 -28.06
CA PRO A 229 -3.86 0.06 -27.50
C PRO A 229 -4.14 1.22 -28.47
N ASP A 230 -3.73 1.09 -29.74
CA ASP A 230 -3.91 2.13 -30.75
C ASP A 230 -5.39 2.49 -30.99
N ALA A 231 -6.29 1.49 -30.91
CA ALA A 231 -7.73 1.69 -31.05
C ALA A 231 -8.40 2.23 -29.77
N GLY A 232 -7.96 1.79 -28.58
CA GLY A 232 -8.60 2.16 -27.32
C GLY A 232 -8.15 3.49 -26.74
N LEU A 233 -6.87 3.84 -26.93
CA LEU A 233 -6.24 5.00 -26.33
C LEU A 233 -6.89 6.34 -26.70
N PRO A 234 -7.27 6.61 -27.96
CA PRO A 234 -7.94 7.87 -28.31
C PRO A 234 -9.22 8.07 -27.49
N PHE A 235 -10.01 7.01 -27.28
CA PHE A 235 -11.22 7.11 -26.47
C PHE A 235 -10.93 7.26 -24.98
N LEU A 236 -9.89 6.62 -24.45
CA LEU A 236 -9.46 6.88 -23.07
C LEU A 236 -9.05 8.34 -22.88
N ASN A 237 -8.35 8.93 -23.85
CA ASN A 237 -8.01 10.36 -23.82
C ASN A 237 -9.23 11.25 -23.83
N GLU A 238 -10.22 10.94 -24.66
CA GLU A 238 -11.49 11.66 -24.68
C GLU A 238 -12.24 11.52 -23.34
N ILE A 239 -12.27 10.32 -22.76
CA ILE A 239 -12.85 10.05 -21.44
C ILE A 239 -12.17 10.94 -20.38
N PHE A 240 -10.85 10.92 -20.28
CA PHE A 240 -10.13 11.68 -19.25
C PHE A 240 -10.10 13.20 -19.51
N SER A 241 -10.48 13.62 -20.71
CA SER A 241 -10.67 15.02 -21.11
C SER A 241 -12.14 15.50 -21.04
N SER A 242 -13.09 14.65 -20.65
CA SER A 242 -14.54 14.95 -20.65
C SER A 242 -14.97 15.82 -19.46
N ARG A 243 -14.46 17.06 -19.43
CA ARG A 243 -14.66 18.06 -18.37
C ARG A 243 -15.18 19.36 -18.99
N LYS A 244 -15.96 20.13 -18.24
CA LYS A 244 -16.43 21.46 -18.69
C LYS A 244 -15.24 22.42 -18.87
N SER A 245 -15.30 23.26 -19.90
CA SER A 245 -14.20 24.00 -20.55
C SER A 245 -13.44 25.05 -19.71
N GLN A 246 -13.65 25.12 -18.38
CA GLN A 246 -13.05 26.14 -17.50
C GLN A 246 -11.92 25.61 -16.61
N LEU A 247 -11.53 24.35 -16.77
CA LEU A 247 -10.50 23.70 -15.95
C LEU A 247 -9.22 23.41 -16.76
N PRO A 248 -8.05 23.37 -16.09
CA PRO A 248 -6.79 23.06 -16.76
C PRO A 248 -6.87 21.71 -17.49
N SER A 249 -6.40 21.69 -18.73
CA SER A 249 -6.29 20.46 -19.52
C SER A 249 -5.25 19.54 -18.91
N PHE A 250 -5.62 18.28 -18.73
CA PHE A 250 -4.69 17.22 -18.33
C PHE A 250 -3.91 16.78 -19.58
N ALA A 251 -2.66 16.33 -19.41
CA ALA A 251 -1.90 15.80 -20.52
C ALA A 251 -2.49 14.45 -20.97
N HIS A 252 -2.54 14.23 -22.29
CA HIS A 252 -3.11 13.04 -22.89
C HIS A 252 -2.30 11.77 -22.55
N LEU A 253 -2.97 10.61 -22.46
CA LEU A 253 -2.36 9.29 -22.49
C LEU A 253 -1.81 9.04 -23.91
N HIS A 254 -0.51 8.77 -24.06
CA HIS A 254 0.12 8.52 -25.37
C HIS A 254 0.25 7.00 -25.66
N ALA A 255 0.65 6.57 -26.88
CA ALA A 255 0.69 5.15 -27.27
C ALA A 255 2.08 4.49 -27.07
N GLN A 256 3.13 5.29 -26.95
CA GLN A 256 4.52 4.82 -27.01
C GLN A 256 5.04 4.16 -25.70
N SER A 257 4.24 4.10 -24.62
CA SER A 257 4.70 3.52 -23.32
C SER A 257 4.06 2.22 -22.92
N PHE A 258 3.38 1.57 -23.84
CA PHE A 258 2.92 0.21 -23.65
C PHE A 258 3.97 -0.83 -24.06
N ARG A 259 5.09 -0.40 -24.65
CA ARG A 259 6.19 -1.28 -25.06
C ARG A 259 7.41 -1.12 -24.14
N SER A 260 8.15 -2.21 -24.00
CA SER A 260 9.44 -2.38 -23.34
C SER A 260 10.23 -1.10 -23.08
N LEU A 261 10.92 -1.03 -21.93
CA LEU A 261 12.09 -0.15 -21.71
C LEU A 261 12.95 -0.04 -22.98
N ARG A 262 12.70 0.99 -23.78
CA ARG A 262 13.60 1.56 -24.76
C ARG A 262 13.36 3.06 -24.71
N THR A 263 14.27 3.70 -23.98
CA THR A 263 14.89 4.98 -24.33
C THR A 263 13.94 6.03 -24.87
N ASP A 264 13.74 7.00 -23.99
CA ASP A 264 13.34 8.37 -24.29
C ASP A 264 11.84 8.54 -24.57
N GLU A 265 11.19 9.31 -23.69
CA GLU A 265 9.79 9.73 -23.76
C GLU A 265 8.77 8.69 -23.29
N HIS A 266 8.59 8.67 -21.96
CA HIS A 266 7.48 8.00 -21.31
C HIS A 266 6.16 8.73 -21.66
N ASN A 267 5.05 8.00 -21.70
CA ASN A 267 3.67 8.40 -21.49
C ASN A 267 3.52 8.73 -20.01
N ILE A 268 4.42 9.57 -19.52
CA ILE A 268 4.10 10.42 -18.38
C ILE A 268 3.28 11.51 -19.05
N ALA A 269 2.00 11.59 -18.74
CA ALA A 269 1.27 12.85 -18.87
C ALA A 269 2.24 13.93 -18.37
N ALA A 270 2.68 14.85 -19.23
CA ALA A 270 3.73 15.83 -18.92
C ALA A 270 3.24 16.94 -17.95
N TYR A 271 2.37 16.57 -17.01
CA TYR A 271 2.44 16.99 -15.63
C TYR A 271 2.69 15.75 -14.74
N ASN A 272 3.76 15.86 -13.96
CA ASN A 272 4.24 15.03 -12.84
C ASN A 272 3.19 14.63 -11.77
N ALA A 273 2.01 14.13 -12.16
CA ALA A 273 0.88 13.88 -11.27
C ALA A 273 -0.29 13.07 -11.88
N ALA A 274 -0.19 12.49 -13.08
CA ALA A 274 -1.27 11.63 -13.58
C ALA A 274 -1.24 10.29 -12.85
N GLY A 275 -2.11 10.16 -11.86
CA GLY A 275 -2.26 8.96 -11.05
C GLY A 275 -2.90 7.81 -11.79
N THR A 276 -2.78 7.65 -13.12
CA THR A 276 -3.51 6.60 -13.87
C THR A 276 -2.56 5.75 -14.72
N VAL A 277 -2.63 4.42 -14.57
CA VAL A 277 -1.87 3.43 -15.34
C VAL A 277 -2.85 2.48 -16.03
N VAL A 278 -2.71 2.31 -17.34
CA VAL A 278 -3.54 1.41 -18.15
C VAL A 278 -2.71 0.25 -18.69
N VAL A 279 -3.21 -0.97 -18.62
CA VAL A 279 -2.56 -2.17 -19.16
C VAL A 279 -3.53 -2.88 -20.12
N PHE A 280 -3.14 -2.97 -21.38
CA PHE A 280 -3.85 -3.75 -22.40
C PHE A 280 -3.21 -5.13 -22.55
N LYS A 281 -4.02 -6.19 -22.52
CA LYS A 281 -3.55 -7.56 -22.74
C LYS A 281 -4.38 -8.29 -23.75
N ASN A 282 -3.72 -8.82 -24.77
CA ASN A 282 -4.32 -9.69 -25.78
C ASN A 282 -3.96 -11.15 -25.48
N MET A 283 -4.91 -11.91 -24.92
CA MET A 283 -4.64 -13.31 -24.52
C MET A 283 -4.48 -14.26 -25.73
N LEU A 284 -4.84 -13.83 -26.94
CA LEU A 284 -4.66 -14.62 -28.16
C LEU A 284 -3.18 -14.84 -28.54
N THR A 285 -2.25 -14.05 -28.00
CA THR A 285 -0.81 -14.15 -28.28
C THR A 285 -0.07 -15.16 -27.39
N GLY A 286 -0.78 -15.84 -26.48
CA GLY A 286 -0.18 -16.82 -25.57
C GLY A 286 0.60 -16.21 -24.39
N ASN A 287 0.52 -14.89 -24.20
CA ASN A 287 1.11 -14.20 -23.06
C ASN A 287 0.40 -14.61 -21.75
N ARG A 288 1.17 -15.00 -20.73
CA ARG A 288 0.67 -15.50 -19.45
C ARG A 288 0.93 -14.55 -18.27
N SER A 289 1.25 -13.29 -18.55
CA SER A 289 1.48 -12.32 -17.49
C SER A 289 0.18 -11.93 -16.79
N ILE A 290 0.28 -11.66 -15.49
CA ILE A 290 -0.84 -11.23 -14.64
C ILE A 290 -1.02 -9.71 -14.83
N PRO A 291 -2.10 -9.25 -15.51
CA PRO A 291 -2.22 -7.84 -15.92
C PRO A 291 -2.23 -6.87 -14.73
N GLU A 292 -2.90 -7.21 -13.64
CA GLU A 292 -2.97 -6.35 -12.46
C GLU A 292 -1.62 -6.21 -11.73
N VAL A 293 -0.77 -7.23 -11.80
CA VAL A 293 0.60 -7.17 -11.26
C VAL A 293 1.49 -6.26 -12.12
N GLU A 294 1.27 -6.24 -13.44
CA GLU A 294 1.96 -5.29 -14.32
C GLU A 294 1.63 -3.84 -13.96
N VAL A 295 0.36 -3.54 -13.65
CA VAL A 295 -0.05 -2.20 -13.17
C VAL A 295 0.79 -1.79 -11.97
N ALA A 296 0.90 -2.64 -10.94
CA ALA A 296 1.70 -2.34 -9.75
C ALA A 296 3.19 -2.13 -10.09
N CYS A 297 3.75 -2.93 -11.01
CA CYS A 297 5.14 -2.77 -11.46
C CYS A 297 5.35 -1.45 -12.20
N TYR A 298 4.43 -1.05 -13.09
CA TYR A 298 4.50 0.24 -13.79
C TYR A 298 4.44 1.40 -12.80
N VAL A 299 3.52 1.37 -11.82
CA VAL A 299 3.44 2.38 -10.75
C VAL A 299 4.76 2.46 -9.97
N ALA A 300 5.34 1.33 -9.59
CA ALA A 300 6.61 1.30 -8.87
C ALA A 300 7.76 1.93 -9.68
N GLN A 301 7.83 1.64 -10.98
CA GLN A 301 8.84 2.21 -11.88
C GLN A 301 8.64 3.71 -12.11
N LEU A 302 7.39 4.18 -12.23
CA LEU A 302 7.07 5.61 -12.34
C LEU A 302 7.54 6.36 -11.09
N ASN A 303 7.22 5.84 -9.90
CA ASN A 303 7.63 6.45 -8.65
C ASN A 303 9.15 6.56 -8.53
N ALA A 304 9.91 5.54 -8.92
CA ALA A 304 11.36 5.57 -8.83
C ALA A 304 12.03 6.57 -9.80
N ARG A 305 11.38 6.93 -10.90
CA ARG A 305 11.95 7.80 -11.93
C ARG A 305 11.57 9.28 -11.76
N SER A 306 10.42 9.58 -11.15
CA SER A 306 9.97 10.97 -10.98
C SER A 306 10.72 11.69 -9.86
N LYS A 307 11.20 12.90 -10.16
CA LYS A 307 11.90 13.77 -9.19
C LYS A 307 10.91 14.37 -8.19
N GLU A 308 9.72 14.75 -8.64
CA GLU A 308 8.64 15.32 -7.85
C GLU A 308 8.00 14.27 -6.95
N VAL A 309 7.86 13.03 -7.43
CA VAL A 309 7.44 11.93 -6.57
C VAL A 309 8.49 11.66 -5.50
N SER A 310 9.78 11.74 -5.83
CA SER A 310 10.84 11.49 -4.84
C SER A 310 10.77 12.42 -3.63
N THR A 311 10.30 13.66 -3.78
CA THR A 311 10.18 14.62 -2.67
C THR A 311 8.98 14.32 -1.76
N LEU A 312 7.93 13.74 -2.33
CA LEU A 312 6.68 13.42 -1.65
C LEU A 312 6.62 11.98 -1.14
N PHE A 313 7.42 11.05 -1.68
CA PHE A 313 7.28 9.61 -1.44
C PHE A 313 7.38 9.22 0.04
N ASP A 314 8.25 9.86 0.81
CA ASP A 314 8.39 9.59 2.25
C ASP A 314 7.35 10.34 3.12
N ARG A 315 6.51 11.19 2.49
CA ARG A 315 5.60 12.14 3.17
C ARG A 315 4.13 11.92 2.84
N TRP A 316 3.84 11.14 1.79
CA TRP A 316 2.48 10.89 1.32
C TRP A 316 2.36 9.49 0.72
N ARG A 317 1.25 8.81 1.03
CA ARG A 317 0.88 7.53 0.40
C ARG A 317 0.41 7.81 -1.01
N MET A 318 1.23 7.46 -1.99
CA MET A 318 1.05 7.79 -3.40
C MET A 318 -0.09 6.97 -4.01
N PRO A 319 -1.26 7.56 -4.29
CA PRO A 319 -2.39 6.86 -4.88
C PRO A 319 -2.30 6.87 -6.41
N TYR A 320 -2.68 5.74 -7.01
CA TYR A 320 -2.81 5.54 -8.44
C TYR A 320 -4.06 4.71 -8.75
N LEU A 321 -4.71 5.03 -9.85
CA LEU A 321 -5.73 4.29 -10.56
C LEU A 321 -5.07 3.34 -11.57
N GLY A 322 -5.28 2.05 -11.40
CA GLY A 322 -4.98 1.03 -12.40
C GLY A 322 -6.20 0.72 -13.25
N ILE A 323 -6.02 0.56 -14.56
CA ILE A 323 -7.05 0.04 -15.47
C ILE A 323 -6.43 -1.11 -16.24
N THR A 324 -7.10 -2.26 -16.22
CA THR A 324 -6.71 -3.39 -17.07
C THR A 324 -7.78 -3.63 -18.12
N VAL A 325 -7.36 -3.93 -19.33
CA VAL A 325 -8.21 -4.33 -20.44
C VAL A 325 -7.75 -5.72 -20.90
N VAL A 326 -8.50 -6.76 -20.50
CA VAL A 326 -8.07 -8.16 -20.53
C VAL A 326 -8.99 -9.01 -21.42
N GLU A 327 -8.55 -10.24 -21.72
CA GLU A 327 -9.20 -11.24 -22.58
C GLU A 327 -9.10 -10.90 -24.08
N ILE A 328 -10.07 -11.31 -24.91
CA ILE A 328 -10.17 -10.92 -26.32
C ILE A 328 -10.53 -9.41 -26.47
N GLY A 329 -10.27 -8.59 -25.43
CA GLY A 329 -10.31 -7.12 -25.46
C GLY A 329 -11.51 -6.50 -24.77
N HIS A 330 -12.53 -7.29 -24.43
CA HIS A 330 -13.81 -6.74 -24.02
C HIS A 330 -14.00 -6.61 -22.50
N GLN A 331 -13.03 -7.01 -21.67
CA GLN A 331 -13.16 -6.96 -20.21
C GLN A 331 -12.31 -5.83 -19.61
N VAL A 332 -12.90 -5.04 -18.73
CA VAL A 332 -12.24 -3.88 -18.09
C VAL A 332 -12.36 -3.98 -16.58
N THR A 333 -11.25 -3.82 -15.86
CA THR A 333 -11.24 -3.80 -14.38
C THR A 333 -10.42 -2.62 -13.88
N PHE A 334 -10.95 -1.90 -12.87
CA PHE A 334 -10.30 -0.77 -12.23
C PHE A 334 -9.69 -1.19 -10.89
N TYR A 335 -8.51 -0.65 -10.56
CA TYR A 335 -7.72 -0.98 -9.38
C TYR A 335 -7.27 0.28 -8.65
N ALA A 336 -7.24 0.22 -7.33
CA ALA A 336 -6.50 1.14 -6.49
C ALA A 336 -5.09 0.58 -6.29
N VAL A 337 -4.08 1.39 -6.60
CA VAL A 337 -2.69 1.13 -6.27
C VAL A 337 -2.21 2.23 -5.34
N ILE A 338 -1.65 1.90 -4.19
CA ILE A 338 -1.18 2.91 -3.23
C ILE A 338 0.13 2.49 -2.56
N SER A 339 1.06 3.43 -2.40
CA SER A 339 2.29 3.15 -1.65
C SER A 339 2.00 3.02 -0.15
N VAL A 340 2.59 2.00 0.47
CA VAL A 340 2.55 1.74 1.90
C VAL A 340 3.99 1.47 2.35
N GLY A 341 4.69 2.54 2.73
CA GLY A 341 6.15 2.54 2.86
C GLY A 341 6.77 2.28 1.49
N HIS A 342 7.74 1.37 1.46
CA HIS A 342 8.38 0.89 0.24
C HIS A 342 7.56 -0.16 -0.54
N GLN A 343 6.44 -0.64 0.01
CA GLN A 343 5.56 -1.63 -0.64
C GLN A 343 4.38 -0.97 -1.36
N TYR A 344 3.67 -1.75 -2.18
CA TYR A 344 2.50 -1.31 -2.93
C TYR A 344 1.29 -2.17 -2.56
N ARG A 345 0.17 -1.52 -2.19
CA ARG A 345 -1.13 -2.15 -2.03
C ARG A 345 -1.91 -2.07 -3.32
N LEU A 346 -2.43 -3.21 -3.79
CA LEU A 346 -3.18 -3.35 -5.03
C LEU A 346 -4.54 -3.98 -4.72
N VAL A 347 -5.63 -3.23 -4.91
CA VAL A 347 -6.99 -3.68 -4.61
C VAL A 347 -7.91 -3.38 -5.79
N SER A 348 -8.75 -4.32 -6.16
CA SER A 348 -9.76 -4.11 -7.20
C SER A 348 -10.87 -3.17 -6.71
N LEU A 349 -11.17 -2.12 -7.46
CA LEU A 349 -12.23 -1.14 -7.16
C LEU A 349 -13.57 -1.51 -7.80
N THR A 350 -13.55 -2.31 -8.87
CA THR A 350 -14.76 -2.77 -9.56
C THR A 350 -14.66 -4.26 -9.85
N PRO A 351 -15.78 -5.00 -9.95
CA PRO A 351 -15.75 -6.28 -10.66
C PRO A 351 -15.29 -6.06 -12.11
N THR A 352 -14.94 -7.16 -12.80
CA THR A 352 -14.63 -7.11 -14.23
C THR A 352 -15.87 -6.77 -15.03
N LEU A 353 -15.82 -5.64 -15.75
CA LEU A 353 -16.93 -5.08 -16.53
C LEU A 353 -16.78 -5.44 -18.01
N SER A 354 -17.90 -5.71 -18.68
CA SER A 354 -17.91 -6.11 -20.09
C SER A 354 -18.25 -4.96 -21.05
N CYS A 355 -17.43 -4.80 -22.08
CA CYS A 355 -17.61 -3.86 -23.18
C CYS A 355 -18.58 -4.34 -24.27
N LEU A 356 -18.96 -5.63 -24.27
CA LEU A 356 -19.74 -6.26 -25.35
C LEU A 356 -21.11 -5.60 -25.59
N VAL A 357 -21.58 -5.59 -26.83
CA VAL A 357 -22.86 -4.97 -27.22
C VAL A 357 -24.07 -5.57 -26.50
N ALA A 358 -24.04 -6.86 -26.14
CA ALA A 358 -25.10 -7.48 -25.35
C ALA A 358 -25.29 -6.81 -23.97
N SER A 359 -24.28 -6.09 -23.47
CA SER A 359 -24.34 -5.31 -22.23
C SER A 359 -24.89 -3.89 -22.42
N ALA A 360 -25.12 -3.43 -23.66
CA ALA A 360 -25.51 -2.05 -23.97
C ALA A 360 -26.85 -1.62 -23.31
N ASN A 361 -27.79 -2.57 -23.14
CA ASN A 361 -29.05 -2.37 -22.43
C ASN A 361 -29.06 -2.97 -21.01
N SER A 362 -27.94 -3.53 -20.55
CA SER A 362 -27.81 -4.16 -19.23
C SER A 362 -27.36 -3.16 -18.16
N ASP A 363 -27.44 -3.60 -16.90
CA ASP A 363 -26.87 -2.88 -15.77
C ASP A 363 -25.35 -2.68 -15.92
N ASP A 364 -24.67 -3.54 -16.69
CA ASP A 364 -23.21 -3.52 -16.82
C ASP A 364 -22.70 -2.31 -17.62
N ARG A 365 -23.39 -1.89 -18.70
CA ARG A 365 -22.99 -0.65 -19.41
C ARG A 365 -23.20 0.58 -18.54
N LYS A 366 -24.25 0.61 -17.71
CA LYS A 366 -24.43 1.67 -16.70
C LYS A 366 -23.30 1.67 -15.68
N ARG A 367 -22.90 0.49 -15.19
CA ARG A 367 -21.74 0.32 -14.28
C ARG A 367 -20.43 0.77 -14.95
N LEU A 368 -20.22 0.48 -16.23
CA LEU A 368 -19.04 0.91 -16.98
C LEU A 368 -18.97 2.44 -17.08
N ARG A 369 -20.08 3.10 -17.41
CA ARG A 369 -20.14 4.58 -17.42
C ARG A 369 -19.85 5.17 -16.05
N ARG A 370 -20.45 4.61 -14.99
CA ARG A 370 -20.19 5.04 -13.60
C ARG A 370 -18.74 4.82 -13.18
N ALA A 371 -18.14 3.70 -13.58
CA ALA A 371 -16.73 3.40 -13.30
C ALA A 371 -15.79 4.40 -13.97
N PHE A 372 -16.03 4.77 -15.23
CA PHE A 372 -15.23 5.80 -15.91
C PHE A 372 -15.48 7.21 -15.37
N ALA A 373 -16.70 7.55 -14.96
CA ALA A 373 -16.97 8.80 -14.25
C ALA A 373 -16.23 8.86 -12.90
N ALA A 374 -16.26 7.77 -12.13
CA ALA A 374 -15.53 7.62 -10.87
C ALA A 374 -14.01 7.70 -11.08
N ALA A 375 -13.49 7.03 -12.12
CA ALA A 375 -12.08 7.07 -12.50
C ALA A 375 -11.61 8.48 -12.83
N LEU A 376 -12.42 9.21 -13.61
CA LEU A 376 -12.14 10.60 -13.96
C LEU A 376 -12.09 11.48 -12.71
N VAL A 377 -13.07 11.37 -11.81
CA VAL A 377 -13.09 12.10 -10.53
C VAL A 377 -11.86 11.78 -9.69
N LEU A 378 -11.52 10.50 -9.53
CA LEU A 378 -10.34 10.06 -8.79
C LEU A 378 -9.05 10.66 -9.36
N ASP A 379 -8.87 10.64 -10.68
CA ASP A 379 -7.72 11.25 -11.35
C ASP A 379 -7.61 12.76 -11.05
N MET A 380 -8.74 13.48 -11.01
CA MET A 380 -8.75 14.90 -10.63
C MET A 380 -8.34 15.12 -9.17
N LEU A 381 -8.84 14.27 -8.26
CA LEU A 381 -8.55 14.37 -6.83
C LEU A 381 -7.05 14.12 -6.57
N ILE A 382 -6.48 13.08 -7.19
CA ILE A 382 -5.05 12.76 -7.07
C ILE A 382 -4.22 13.95 -7.56
N PHE A 383 -4.56 14.51 -8.72
CA PHE A 383 -3.85 15.66 -9.27
C PHE A 383 -3.95 16.89 -8.36
N ALA A 384 -5.15 17.21 -7.88
CA ALA A 384 -5.38 18.34 -7.00
C ALA A 384 -4.58 18.21 -5.69
N ASP A 385 -4.53 17.01 -5.12
CA ASP A 385 -3.72 16.71 -3.94
C ASP A 385 -2.23 16.88 -4.20
N ILE A 386 -1.71 16.36 -5.31
CA ILE A 386 -0.28 16.54 -5.66
C ILE A 386 0.06 18.03 -5.77
N CYS A 387 -0.76 18.81 -6.50
CA CYS A 387 -0.57 20.25 -6.61
C CYS A 387 -0.60 20.96 -5.25
N ARG A 388 -1.48 20.54 -4.33
CA ARG A 388 -1.57 21.11 -2.98
C ARG A 388 -0.35 20.74 -2.13
N LEU A 389 0.06 19.48 -2.15
CA LEU A 389 1.17 18.95 -1.34
C LEU A 389 2.54 19.45 -1.81
N LEU A 390 2.72 19.70 -3.11
CA LEU A 390 3.95 20.33 -3.62
C LEU A 390 4.07 21.80 -3.20
N LYS A 391 2.94 22.51 -3.00
CA LYS A 391 2.93 23.88 -2.47
C LYS A 391 3.22 23.91 -0.97
N GLN A 392 2.74 22.92 -0.23
CA GLN A 392 2.92 22.80 1.21
C GLN A 392 3.26 21.35 1.57
N LEU A 393 4.55 21.08 1.70
CA LEU A 393 5.06 19.74 1.97
C LEU A 393 4.59 19.25 3.36
N PRO A 394 3.94 18.09 3.45
CA PRO A 394 3.59 17.49 4.74
C PRO A 394 4.85 16.97 5.47
N PRO A 395 4.77 16.72 6.78
CA PRO A 395 5.84 16.04 7.51
C PRO A 395 6.05 14.61 6.96
N THR A 396 7.26 14.09 7.16
CA THR A 396 7.59 12.70 6.83
C THR A 396 6.73 11.74 7.64
N ILE A 397 6.22 10.69 6.99
CA ILE A 397 5.43 9.65 7.65
C ILE A 397 6.39 8.74 8.42
N HIS A 398 6.15 8.60 9.73
CA HIS A 398 6.92 7.67 10.55
C HIS A 398 6.71 6.22 10.06
N PRO A 399 7.75 5.35 10.03
CA PRO A 399 7.66 3.97 9.54
C PRO A 399 6.43 3.19 10.06
N ASP A 400 6.16 3.28 11.36
CA ASP A 400 5.05 2.57 12.01
C ASP A 400 3.66 3.05 11.57
N ARG A 401 3.57 4.26 11.00
CA ARG A 401 2.29 4.86 10.63
C ARG A 401 1.88 4.55 9.20
N TRP A 402 2.76 4.02 8.35
CA TRP A 402 2.41 3.70 6.96
C TRP A 402 1.20 2.79 6.84
N ARG A 403 1.04 1.87 7.80
CA ARG A 403 -0.06 0.90 7.88
C ARG A 403 -1.28 1.39 8.67
N LEU A 404 -1.29 2.63 9.15
CA LEU A 404 -2.43 3.24 9.82
C LEU A 404 -3.32 4.01 8.82
N PRO A 405 -4.61 4.24 9.15
CA PRO A 405 -5.49 5.10 8.36
C PRO A 405 -4.90 6.50 8.16
N ALA A 406 -5.22 7.13 7.02
CA ALA A 406 -4.80 8.48 6.69
C ALA A 406 -5.76 9.57 7.22
N VAL A 407 -6.83 9.16 7.93
CA VAL A 407 -7.83 10.08 8.50
C VAL A 407 -7.27 10.72 9.77
N THR A 408 -7.29 12.05 9.82
CA THR A 408 -6.73 12.85 10.93
C THR A 408 -7.74 13.81 11.55
N GLN A 409 -8.95 13.88 11.00
CA GLN A 409 -9.98 14.81 11.41
C GLN A 409 -11.35 14.15 11.25
N LEU A 410 -12.26 14.40 12.20
CA LEU A 410 -13.66 14.01 12.12
C LEU A 410 -14.56 15.15 12.62
N ARG A 411 -15.79 15.23 12.14
CA ARG A 411 -16.79 16.19 12.63
C ARG A 411 -17.20 15.89 14.09
N LYS A 412 -17.15 16.88 14.98
CA LYS A 412 -17.58 16.76 16.38
C LYS A 412 -19.05 16.35 16.45
N TYR A 413 -19.39 15.51 17.43
CA TYR A 413 -20.76 15.02 17.64
C TYR A 413 -21.02 14.70 19.11
N PRO A 414 -22.12 15.18 19.72
CA PRO A 414 -23.08 16.13 19.15
C PRO A 414 -22.43 17.51 18.98
N LEU A 415 -22.89 18.27 17.98
CA LEU A 415 -22.43 19.65 17.81
C LEU A 415 -23.03 20.50 18.93
N SER A 416 -22.19 21.23 19.67
CA SER A 416 -22.69 22.21 20.62
C SER A 416 -23.36 23.37 19.87
N GLU A 417 -24.40 23.96 20.47
CA GLU A 417 -25.09 25.13 19.89
C GLU A 417 -24.12 26.30 19.66
N SER A 418 -23.10 26.45 20.52
CA SER A 418 -22.03 27.45 20.39
C SER A 418 -21.00 27.15 19.30
N SER A 419 -20.76 25.89 18.96
CA SER A 419 -19.76 25.49 17.95
C SER A 419 -20.26 25.70 16.52
N ALA A 420 -21.55 25.97 16.32
CA ALA A 420 -22.12 26.29 15.01
C ALA A 420 -21.69 27.66 14.47
N GLU A 421 -21.19 28.56 15.33
CA GLU A 421 -20.82 29.93 14.98
C GLU A 421 -19.37 30.05 14.47
N ASN A 422 -18.48 29.10 14.81
CA ASN A 422 -17.07 29.09 14.40
C ASN A 422 -16.69 27.81 13.63
N PRO A 423 -16.38 27.88 12.32
CA PRO A 423 -16.07 26.71 11.49
C PRO A 423 -14.89 25.86 11.98
N SER A 424 -13.93 26.48 12.67
CA SER A 424 -12.76 25.80 13.24
C SER A 424 -13.07 24.95 14.47
N ASP A 425 -14.23 25.15 15.11
CA ASP A 425 -14.64 24.39 16.29
C ASP A 425 -15.55 23.20 15.95
N VAL A 426 -15.86 22.99 14.66
CA VAL A 426 -16.78 21.95 14.18
C VAL A 426 -16.10 20.58 14.07
N HIS A 427 -14.75 20.56 14.05
CA HIS A 427 -13.97 19.36 13.80
C HIS A 427 -13.08 19.00 14.99
N LEU A 428 -12.88 17.70 15.19
CA LEU A 428 -11.93 17.10 16.12
C LEU A 428 -10.71 16.65 15.34
N ASP A 429 -9.57 17.30 15.58
CA ASP A 429 -8.28 16.89 15.03
C ASP A 429 -7.63 15.85 15.94
N PHE A 430 -7.03 14.82 15.35
CA PHE A 430 -6.35 13.77 16.09
C PHE A 430 -5.21 13.15 15.28
N GLN A 431 -4.30 12.50 15.98
CA GLN A 431 -3.24 11.70 15.38
C GLN A 431 -3.33 10.26 15.88
N ILE A 432 -3.54 9.33 14.96
CA ILE A 432 -3.52 7.90 15.28
C ILE A 432 -2.08 7.49 15.63
N GLU A 433 -1.90 6.88 16.79
CA GLU A 433 -0.59 6.46 17.28
C GLU A 433 -0.33 4.98 17.01
N HIS A 434 -1.25 4.12 17.42
CA HIS A 434 -1.11 2.69 17.29
C HIS A 434 -2.47 2.00 17.22
N ASP A 435 -2.43 0.77 16.71
CA ASP A 435 -3.62 -0.06 16.55
C ASP A 435 -3.90 -0.83 17.85
N GLN A 436 -5.15 -0.81 18.31
CA GLN A 436 -5.58 -1.49 19.52
C GLN A 436 -6.05 -2.91 19.16
N ARG A 437 -5.18 -3.74 18.56
CA ARG A 437 -5.58 -5.07 18.09
C ARG A 437 -5.54 -6.13 19.18
N SER A 438 -6.72 -6.62 19.54
CA SER A 438 -6.94 -8.02 19.92
C SER A 438 -7.52 -8.84 18.76
N ASN A 439 -8.15 -8.19 17.76
CA ASN A 439 -8.66 -8.82 16.53
C ASN A 439 -8.35 -7.91 15.30
N PRO A 440 -7.60 -8.40 14.29
CA PRO A 440 -7.25 -7.63 13.09
C PRO A 440 -8.45 -7.13 12.26
N SER A 441 -9.64 -7.71 12.42
CA SER A 441 -10.84 -7.32 11.68
C SER A 441 -11.55 -6.10 12.26
N ARG A 442 -11.21 -5.69 13.49
CA ARG A 442 -11.81 -4.51 14.15
C ARG A 442 -10.88 -3.31 13.94
N LEU A 443 -11.29 -2.38 13.09
CA LEU A 443 -10.55 -1.15 12.76
C LEU A 443 -10.65 -0.13 13.90
N ILE A 444 -10.01 -0.43 15.04
CA ILE A 444 -10.04 0.35 16.28
C ILE A 444 -8.61 0.77 16.64
N TYR A 445 -8.41 2.07 16.88
CA TYR A 445 -7.10 2.66 17.07
C TYR A 445 -7.07 3.57 18.28
N ILE A 446 -5.91 3.66 18.92
CA ILE A 446 -5.63 4.72 19.90
C ILE A 446 -5.08 5.93 19.14
N ALA A 447 -5.65 7.09 19.41
CA ALA A 447 -5.20 8.37 18.88
C ALA A 447 -5.05 9.39 20.00
N VAL A 448 -4.31 10.46 19.72
CA VAL A 448 -4.17 11.59 20.63
C VAL A 448 -4.83 12.82 20.01
N SER A 449 -5.66 13.50 20.79
CA SER A 449 -6.29 14.77 20.47
C SER A 449 -6.09 15.72 21.65
N GLU A 450 -5.54 16.91 21.41
CA GLU A 450 -5.27 17.92 22.46
C GLU A 450 -4.49 17.37 23.69
N GLY A 451 -3.64 16.36 23.49
CA GLY A 451 -2.86 15.71 24.55
C GLY A 451 -3.63 14.65 25.35
N GLN A 452 -4.87 14.33 24.97
CA GLN A 452 -5.68 13.26 25.55
C GLN A 452 -5.78 12.05 24.63
N GLU A 453 -5.70 10.85 25.21
CA GLU A 453 -5.94 9.61 24.49
C GLU A 453 -7.43 9.44 24.19
N ILE A 454 -7.73 9.08 22.95
CA ILE A 454 -9.07 8.79 22.45
C ILE A 454 -9.05 7.50 21.63
N VAL A 455 -10.22 6.91 21.46
CA VAL A 455 -10.41 5.73 20.62
C VAL A 455 -11.05 6.15 19.30
N ILE A 456 -10.42 5.77 18.19
CA ILE A 456 -10.94 5.96 16.84
C ILE A 456 -11.38 4.62 16.27
N LYS A 457 -12.63 4.52 15.85
CA LYS A 457 -13.19 3.35 15.18
C LYS A 457 -13.64 3.69 13.78
N PHE A 458 -13.33 2.82 12.82
CA PHE A 458 -13.90 2.87 11.47
C PHE A 458 -14.84 1.68 11.26
N THR A 459 -16.09 1.97 10.88
CA THR A 459 -17.12 0.93 10.69
C THR A 459 -18.04 1.23 9.52
N ARG A 460 -18.84 0.25 9.11
CA ARG A 460 -19.81 0.33 8.02
C ARG A 460 -21.23 0.66 8.48
N SER A 461 -21.50 0.51 9.77
CA SER A 461 -22.79 0.82 10.39
C SER A 461 -22.53 1.30 11.80
N TYR A 462 -23.25 2.31 12.24
CA TYR A 462 -23.10 2.86 13.58
C TYR A 462 -24.35 3.61 14.01
N CYS A 463 -24.77 3.43 15.26
CA CYS A 463 -25.88 4.18 15.85
C CYS A 463 -25.37 5.26 16.81
N PRO A 464 -25.08 6.49 16.33
CA PRO A 464 -24.63 7.57 17.21
C PRO A 464 -25.71 7.95 18.23
N ARG A 465 -27.00 7.81 17.87
CA ARG A 465 -28.13 8.09 18.78
C ARG A 465 -28.14 7.17 19.99
N LEU A 466 -27.98 5.86 19.80
CA LEU A 466 -27.92 4.91 20.91
C LEU A 466 -26.66 5.12 21.75
N HIS A 467 -25.51 5.34 21.11
CA HIS A 467 -24.27 5.61 21.81
C HIS A 467 -24.40 6.85 22.72
N THR A 468 -24.84 7.98 22.17
CA THR A 468 -25.04 9.20 22.96
C THR A 468 -26.05 8.99 24.09
N PHE A 469 -27.16 8.30 23.82
CA PHE A 469 -28.14 7.96 24.85
C PHE A 469 -27.49 7.20 26.01
N CYS A 470 -26.75 6.12 25.74
CA CYS A 470 -26.08 5.35 26.79
C CYS A 470 -24.96 6.15 27.50
N ALA A 471 -24.25 7.01 26.78
CA ALA A 471 -23.20 7.86 27.36
C ALA A 471 -23.77 8.90 28.32
N GLU A 472 -24.91 9.52 27.99
CA GLU A 472 -25.64 10.45 28.88
C GLU A 472 -26.11 9.76 30.17
N LEU A 473 -26.32 8.44 30.14
CA LEU A 473 -26.65 7.65 31.33
C LEU A 473 -25.41 7.22 32.14
N GLY A 474 -24.21 7.55 31.68
CA GLY A 474 -22.96 7.09 32.28
C GLY A 474 -22.64 5.62 32.01
N HIS A 475 -23.27 5.01 31.00
CA HIS A 475 -23.14 3.60 30.64
C HIS A 475 -22.49 3.37 29.27
N ALA A 476 -21.81 4.38 28.72
CA ALA A 476 -20.94 4.26 27.55
C ALA A 476 -19.85 5.35 27.62
N PRO A 477 -18.70 5.17 26.95
CA PRO A 477 -17.76 6.27 26.75
C PRO A 477 -18.42 7.45 26.05
N ASN A 478 -17.91 8.66 26.30
CA ASN A 478 -18.42 9.85 25.60
C ASN A 478 -18.09 9.78 24.11
N LEU A 479 -19.11 9.92 23.25
CA LEU A 479 -18.93 10.13 21.83
C LEU A 479 -18.45 11.56 21.59
N LEU A 480 -17.30 11.71 20.94
CA LEU A 480 -16.63 13.00 20.71
C LEU A 480 -16.81 13.49 19.27
N ALA A 481 -16.73 12.57 18.31
CA ALA A 481 -16.89 12.86 16.89
C ALA A 481 -17.56 11.70 16.15
N TYR A 482 -18.34 12.04 15.14
CA TYR A 482 -19.00 11.07 14.26
C TYR A 482 -19.17 11.69 12.87
N GLU A 483 -18.66 10.99 11.86
CA GLU A 483 -18.74 11.47 10.47
C GLU A 483 -18.89 10.31 9.49
N ARG A 484 -19.71 10.52 8.45
CA ARG A 484 -19.76 9.63 7.29
C ARG A 484 -18.58 9.94 6.37
N LEU A 485 -17.72 8.95 6.21
CA LEU A 485 -16.53 9.01 5.37
C LEU A 485 -16.80 8.38 3.99
N PRO A 486 -16.00 8.74 2.97
CA PRO A 486 -16.14 8.20 1.63
C PRO A 486 -16.02 6.68 1.55
N GLY A 487 -16.68 6.11 0.55
CA GLY A 487 -16.71 4.69 0.29
C GLY A 487 -17.63 3.92 1.24
N GLY A 488 -18.56 4.60 1.91
CA GLY A 488 -19.53 4.02 2.85
C GLY A 488 -18.96 3.66 4.22
N TRP A 489 -17.98 4.41 4.71
CA TRP A 489 -17.41 4.25 6.04
C TRP A 489 -17.97 5.29 7.01
N PHE A 490 -17.87 5.01 8.29
CA PHE A 490 -18.09 5.96 9.37
C PHE A 490 -16.85 6.03 10.22
N GLY A 491 -16.40 7.25 10.51
CA GLY A 491 -15.39 7.51 11.53
C GLY A 491 -16.08 7.86 12.85
N VAL A 492 -15.66 7.20 13.92
CA VAL A 492 -16.20 7.39 15.26
C VAL A 492 -15.04 7.68 16.20
N ALA A 493 -15.07 8.83 16.89
CA ALA A 493 -14.12 9.13 17.96
C ALA A 493 -14.85 9.13 19.29
N MET A 494 -14.31 8.41 20.28
CA MET A 494 -14.88 8.32 21.62
C MET A 494 -13.78 8.43 22.68
N ALA A 495 -14.17 8.82 23.89
CA ALA A 495 -13.25 8.91 25.01
C ALA A 495 -12.60 7.55 25.30
N TYR A 496 -11.29 7.55 25.54
CA TYR A 496 -10.60 6.37 26.07
C TYR A 496 -10.97 6.18 27.55
N ILE A 497 -11.19 4.92 27.96
CA ILE A 497 -11.53 4.58 29.35
C ILE A 497 -10.33 3.83 29.96
N PRO A 498 -9.48 4.49 30.75
CA PRO A 498 -8.33 3.84 31.37
C PRO A 498 -8.77 2.71 32.30
N PHE A 499 -8.02 1.61 32.28
CA PHE A 499 -8.20 0.47 33.19
C PHE A 499 -9.55 -0.25 33.09
N ALA A 500 -10.34 0.02 32.05
CA ALA A 500 -11.54 -0.76 31.77
C ALA A 500 -11.17 -2.21 31.47
N ARG A 501 -11.93 -3.16 32.03
CA ARG A 501 -11.75 -4.59 31.80
C ARG A 501 -13.01 -5.17 31.19
N HIS A 502 -12.87 -6.10 30.25
CA HIS A 502 -14.04 -6.83 29.74
C HIS A 502 -14.74 -7.56 30.88
N LEU A 503 -16.07 -7.62 30.81
CA LEU A 503 -16.89 -8.30 31.80
C LEU A 503 -16.46 -9.77 31.97
N SER A 504 -16.01 -10.41 30.87
CA SER A 504 -15.47 -11.77 30.85
C SER A 504 -14.22 -11.95 31.73
N ASP A 505 -13.41 -10.90 31.88
CA ASP A 505 -12.11 -10.96 32.55
C ASP A 505 -12.22 -10.60 34.04
N CYS A 506 -13.41 -10.14 34.45
CA CYS A 506 -13.69 -9.72 35.81
C CYS A 506 -14.02 -10.92 36.70
N LYS A 507 -13.15 -11.18 37.69
CA LYS A 507 -13.48 -12.05 38.83
C LYS A 507 -14.40 -11.29 39.77
N ALA A 508 -15.66 -11.70 39.81
CA ALA A 508 -16.71 -11.01 40.53
C ALA A 508 -17.37 -11.91 41.57
N ASP A 509 -17.63 -11.38 42.75
CA ASP A 509 -18.47 -12.06 43.72
C ASP A 509 -19.97 -11.99 43.33
N ALA A 510 -20.82 -12.66 44.11
CA ALA A 510 -22.25 -12.68 43.83
C ALA A 510 -22.92 -11.29 43.91
N ALA A 511 -22.43 -10.41 44.80
CA ALA A 511 -22.98 -9.07 44.97
C ALA A 511 -22.58 -8.15 43.80
N GLU A 512 -21.35 -8.27 43.30
CA GLU A 512 -20.87 -7.55 42.14
C GLU A 512 -21.60 -7.97 40.87
N ARG A 513 -21.78 -9.27 40.65
CA ARG A 513 -22.56 -9.79 39.52
C ARG A 513 -24.01 -9.31 39.55
N LEU A 514 -24.64 -9.33 40.73
CA LEU A 514 -26.00 -8.81 40.91
C LEU A 514 -26.07 -7.31 40.60
N ARG A 515 -25.09 -6.53 41.07
CA ARG A 515 -24.99 -5.09 40.79
C ARG A 515 -24.85 -4.82 39.29
N TRP A 516 -23.96 -5.53 38.60
CA TRP A 516 -23.77 -5.38 37.15
C TRP A 516 -25.01 -5.81 36.36
N GLY A 517 -25.63 -6.93 36.74
CA GLY A 517 -26.88 -7.38 36.12
C GLY A 517 -28.01 -6.36 36.26
N ASN A 518 -28.14 -5.70 37.42
CA ASN A 518 -29.11 -4.64 37.64
C ASN A 518 -28.81 -3.41 36.78
N GLN A 519 -27.55 -2.95 36.73
CA GLN A 519 -27.15 -1.81 35.89
C GLN A 519 -27.39 -2.09 34.40
N LEU A 520 -27.01 -3.28 33.91
CA LEU A 520 -27.21 -3.68 32.51
C LEU A 520 -28.69 -3.80 32.15
N SER A 521 -29.51 -4.35 33.06
CA SER A 521 -30.96 -4.45 32.86
C SER A 521 -31.61 -3.07 32.84
N GLU A 522 -31.18 -2.17 33.72
CA GLU A 522 -31.69 -0.80 33.79
C GLU A 522 -31.37 -0.02 32.50
N VAL A 523 -30.11 0.00 32.07
CA VAL A 523 -29.73 0.71 30.83
C VAL A 523 -30.46 0.13 29.61
N MET A 524 -30.59 -1.20 29.54
CA MET A 524 -31.32 -1.88 28.46
C MET A 524 -32.78 -1.46 28.41
N ASN A 525 -33.47 -1.51 29.55
CA ASN A 525 -34.87 -1.10 29.61
C ASN A 525 -35.05 0.35 29.18
N ARG A 526 -34.14 1.25 29.58
CA ARG A 526 -34.22 2.68 29.22
C ARG A 526 -34.06 2.92 27.72
N PHE A 527 -33.10 2.28 27.05
CA PHE A 527 -32.99 2.45 25.60
C PHE A 527 -34.10 1.71 24.84
N HIS A 528 -34.61 0.58 25.36
CA HIS A 528 -35.80 -0.10 24.82
C HIS A 528 -37.07 0.76 24.92
N GLU A 529 -37.27 1.49 26.03
CA GLU A 529 -38.35 2.46 26.21
C GLU A 529 -38.26 3.60 25.19
N ALA A 530 -37.04 4.01 24.83
CA ALA A 530 -36.78 4.98 23.76
C ALA A 530 -36.94 4.40 22.34
N GLY A 531 -37.34 3.13 22.20
CA GLY A 531 -37.53 2.44 20.93
C GLY A 531 -36.24 1.99 20.25
N LEU A 532 -35.13 1.97 20.99
CA LEU A 532 -33.82 1.57 20.47
C LEU A 532 -33.50 0.11 20.84
N VAL A 533 -32.62 -0.52 20.07
CA VAL A 533 -32.03 -1.84 20.32
C VAL A 533 -30.53 -1.77 20.09
N HIS A 534 -29.74 -2.59 20.80
CA HIS A 534 -28.28 -2.62 20.67
C HIS A 534 -27.81 -3.66 19.66
N GLY A 535 -28.41 -4.84 19.67
CA GLY A 535 -28.13 -5.94 18.76
C GLY A 535 -26.90 -6.79 19.09
N ASP A 536 -26.08 -6.42 20.08
CA ASP A 536 -24.88 -7.20 20.46
C ASP A 536 -24.45 -7.00 21.91
N LEU A 537 -25.29 -7.39 22.86
CA LEU A 537 -25.02 -7.31 24.31
C LEU A 537 -24.17 -8.47 24.85
N ARG A 538 -23.26 -9.02 24.03
CA ARG A 538 -22.32 -10.05 24.47
C ARG A 538 -21.27 -9.43 25.40
N ASP A 539 -20.69 -10.25 26.27
CA ASP A 539 -19.63 -9.84 27.22
C ASP A 539 -18.42 -9.16 26.53
N SER A 540 -18.09 -9.54 25.29
CA SER A 540 -17.05 -8.88 24.50
C SER A 540 -17.29 -7.40 24.22
N ASN A 541 -18.53 -6.93 24.38
CA ASN A 541 -18.93 -5.54 24.17
C ASN A 541 -19.37 -4.87 25.48
N ILE A 542 -19.08 -5.49 26.64
CA ILE A 542 -19.35 -4.92 27.95
C ILE A 542 -18.03 -4.84 28.71
N VAL A 543 -17.72 -3.65 29.23
CA VAL A 543 -16.56 -3.43 30.09
C VAL A 543 -16.99 -2.89 31.45
N VAL A 544 -16.14 -3.09 32.44
CA VAL A 544 -16.28 -2.55 33.78
C VAL A 544 -15.14 -1.57 34.01
N ASP A 545 -15.46 -0.33 34.38
CA ASP A 545 -14.47 0.70 34.67
C ASP A 545 -13.84 0.53 36.07
N GLY A 546 -12.88 1.41 36.41
CA GLY A 546 -12.20 1.39 37.71
C GLY A 546 -13.10 1.66 38.92
N GLU A 547 -14.31 2.21 38.71
CA GLU A 547 -15.31 2.45 39.76
C GLU A 547 -16.33 1.31 39.87
N GLY A 548 -16.20 0.27 39.04
CA GLY A 548 -17.10 -0.88 39.04
C GLY A 548 -18.41 -0.64 38.29
N ARG A 549 -18.50 0.41 37.46
CA ARG A 549 -19.64 0.69 36.59
C ARG A 549 -19.54 -0.12 35.30
N VAL A 550 -20.68 -0.64 34.84
CA VAL A 550 -20.77 -1.28 33.53
C VAL A 550 -20.90 -0.25 32.41
N LEU A 551 -20.12 -0.42 31.35
CA LEU A 551 -20.14 0.41 30.15
C LEU A 551 -20.36 -0.50 28.93
N LEU A 552 -21.30 -0.09 28.08
CA LEU A 552 -21.59 -0.71 26.80
C LEU A 552 -20.66 -0.16 25.71
N LEU A 553 -20.19 -1.04 24.84
CA LEU A 553 -19.36 -0.75 23.68
C LEU A 553 -20.01 -1.30 22.40
N ASP A 554 -19.44 -0.95 21.24
CA ASP A 554 -19.80 -1.54 19.93
C ASP A 554 -21.27 -1.32 19.48
N PHE A 555 -21.64 -0.07 19.25
CA PHE A 555 -22.96 0.35 18.77
C PHE A 555 -23.18 0.18 17.25
N ASP A 556 -22.46 -0.73 16.59
CA ASP A 556 -22.46 -0.87 15.13
C ASP A 556 -23.79 -1.38 14.58
N TRP A 557 -24.47 -2.25 15.34
CA TRP A 557 -25.76 -2.85 14.96
C TRP A 557 -26.94 -2.27 15.72
N GLY A 558 -26.70 -1.21 16.50
CA GLY A 558 -27.76 -0.51 17.19
C GLY A 558 -28.69 0.23 16.22
N GLY A 559 -29.91 0.51 16.66
CA GLY A 559 -30.87 1.27 15.86
C GLY A 559 -32.27 1.22 16.45
N LEU A 560 -33.28 1.46 15.61
CA LEU A 560 -34.68 1.36 16.00
C LEU A 560 -35.13 -0.10 16.03
N ASP A 561 -35.91 -0.45 17.04
CA ASP A 561 -36.54 -1.76 17.19
C ASP A 561 -37.37 -2.12 15.95
N GLY A 562 -37.08 -3.26 15.33
CA GLY A 562 -37.77 -3.71 14.12
C GLY A 562 -37.26 -3.11 12.80
N GLU A 563 -36.33 -2.15 12.85
CA GLU A 563 -35.71 -1.54 11.65
C GLU A 563 -34.20 -1.83 11.56
N ALA A 564 -33.51 -1.92 12.69
CA ALA A 564 -32.09 -2.27 12.73
C ALA A 564 -31.88 -3.68 12.18
N THR A 565 -30.83 -3.87 11.37
CA THR A 565 -30.54 -5.17 10.74
C THR A 565 -29.08 -5.55 10.82
N TYR A 566 -28.82 -6.85 10.96
CA TYR A 566 -27.46 -7.36 10.82
C TYR A 566 -26.99 -7.31 9.36
N PRO A 567 -25.74 -6.91 9.10
CA PRO A 567 -25.22 -6.75 7.74
C PRO A 567 -24.88 -8.09 7.06
N THR A 568 -24.80 -9.18 7.82
CA THR A 568 -24.38 -10.50 7.34
C THR A 568 -25.00 -11.63 8.16
N TRP A 569 -25.05 -12.82 7.58
CA TRP A 569 -25.40 -14.06 8.27
C TRP A 569 -24.22 -14.71 9.01
N SER A 570 -22.99 -14.26 8.73
CA SER A 570 -21.77 -14.75 9.37
C SER A 570 -21.57 -14.07 10.74
N LEU A 571 -22.53 -14.27 11.64
CA LEU A 571 -22.52 -13.73 13.00
C LEU A 571 -22.05 -14.79 14.00
N ASN A 572 -21.79 -14.36 15.22
CA ASN A 572 -21.58 -15.30 16.33
C ASN A 572 -22.81 -16.21 16.48
N PRO A 573 -22.65 -17.53 16.67
CA PRO A 573 -23.77 -18.46 16.84
C PRO A 573 -24.81 -18.03 17.88
N GLN A 574 -24.38 -17.37 18.97
CA GLN A 574 -25.29 -16.85 20.01
C GLN A 574 -26.32 -15.86 19.46
N LEU A 575 -25.92 -15.03 18.49
CA LEU A 575 -26.80 -14.03 17.86
C LEU A 575 -27.78 -14.67 16.86
N LEU A 576 -27.43 -15.85 16.33
CA LEU A 576 -28.21 -16.58 15.33
C LEU A 576 -29.23 -17.54 15.94
N GLU A 577 -29.08 -17.90 17.21
CA GLU A 577 -29.97 -18.84 17.88
C GLU A 577 -31.43 -18.36 17.81
N GLY A 578 -32.32 -19.25 17.37
CA GLY A 578 -33.75 -18.95 17.19
C GLY A 578 -34.09 -18.16 15.92
N ARG A 579 -33.11 -17.72 15.12
CA ARG A 579 -33.34 -16.98 13.87
C ARG A 579 -33.46 -17.90 12.66
N THR A 580 -34.28 -17.47 11.70
CA THR A 580 -34.28 -18.06 10.35
C THR A 580 -33.23 -17.37 9.47
N ARG A 581 -32.81 -18.03 8.38
CA ARG A 581 -31.78 -17.53 7.45
C ARG A 581 -32.09 -16.16 6.81
N HIS A 582 -33.31 -15.65 6.92
CA HIS A 582 -33.76 -14.40 6.32
C HIS A 582 -34.22 -13.35 7.35
N ASP A 583 -34.21 -13.67 8.65
CA ASP A 583 -34.58 -12.72 9.70
C ASP A 583 -33.34 -12.06 10.33
N PHE A 584 -32.89 -10.98 9.69
CA PHE A 584 -31.79 -10.14 10.16
C PHE A 584 -32.24 -8.95 10.99
N ILE A 585 -33.56 -8.80 11.21
CA ILE A 585 -34.11 -7.67 11.96
C ILE A 585 -33.83 -7.87 13.43
N ILE A 586 -33.29 -6.83 14.07
CA ILE A 586 -32.93 -6.82 15.47
C ILE A 586 -34.14 -6.31 16.26
N ARG A 587 -34.54 -7.08 17.28
CA ARG A 587 -35.66 -6.77 18.16
C ARG A 587 -35.23 -6.70 19.62
N LYS A 588 -36.05 -6.08 20.45
CA LYS A 588 -35.83 -5.99 21.91
C LYS A 588 -35.70 -7.37 22.58
N GLU A 589 -36.41 -8.37 22.08
CA GLU A 589 -36.33 -9.75 22.58
C GLU A 589 -34.94 -10.35 22.37
N ASP A 590 -34.23 -9.94 21.31
CA ASP A 590 -32.87 -10.40 21.04
C ASP A 590 -31.90 -9.86 22.07
N ASP A 591 -31.96 -8.56 22.37
CA ASP A 591 -31.13 -7.93 23.40
C ASP A 591 -31.34 -8.59 24.76
N LYS A 592 -32.60 -8.81 25.16
CA LYS A 592 -32.95 -9.48 26.43
C LYS A 592 -32.34 -10.87 26.53
N ARG A 593 -32.53 -11.69 25.49
CA ARG A 593 -32.01 -13.06 25.43
C ARG A 593 -30.48 -13.09 25.53
N ILE A 594 -29.80 -12.23 24.77
CA ILE A 594 -28.32 -12.19 24.77
C ILE A 594 -27.79 -11.68 26.12
N LEU A 595 -28.45 -10.69 26.73
CA LEU A 595 -28.06 -10.20 28.03
C LEU A 595 -28.28 -11.26 29.13
N GLU A 596 -29.43 -11.94 29.13
CA GLU A 596 -29.70 -13.06 30.06
C GLU A 596 -28.64 -14.16 29.93
N TYR A 597 -28.32 -14.55 28.70
CA TYR A 597 -27.24 -15.50 28.43
C TYR A 597 -25.89 -15.01 28.98
N THR A 598 -25.53 -13.77 28.69
CA THR A 598 -24.27 -13.14 29.15
C THR A 598 -24.14 -13.10 30.68
N LEU A 599 -25.25 -12.86 31.37
CA LEU A 599 -25.32 -12.87 32.84
C LEU A 599 -25.34 -14.29 33.43
N SER A 600 -25.85 -15.27 32.69
CA SER A 600 -25.95 -16.67 33.15
C SER A 600 -24.63 -17.42 33.15
N LEU A 601 -23.68 -17.02 32.31
CA LEU A 601 -22.37 -17.67 32.20
C LEU A 601 -21.58 -17.47 33.50
N THR A 602 -21.48 -18.52 34.33
CA THR A 602 -20.68 -18.50 35.57
C THR A 602 -19.18 -18.55 35.27
N SER A 603 -18.33 -18.15 36.21
CA SER A 603 -16.86 -18.22 36.06
C SER A 603 -16.31 -19.65 35.94
N ASP A 604 -17.10 -20.66 36.30
CA ASP A 604 -16.69 -22.08 36.24
C ASP A 604 -17.07 -22.76 34.91
N ASP A 605 -17.99 -22.17 34.14
CA ASP A 605 -18.41 -22.66 32.81
C ASP A 605 -17.67 -21.96 31.65
N ARG A 606 -16.71 -21.07 31.94
CA ARG A 606 -15.98 -20.24 30.97
C ARG A 606 -14.54 -20.68 30.77
#